data_AF-A0A150FVA5-F1
#
_entry.id   AF-A0A150FVA5-F1
#
_cell.length_a   1.000
_cell.length_b   1.000
_cell.length_c   1.000
_cell.angle_alpha   90.00
_cell.angle_beta   90.00
_cell.angle_gamma   90.00
#
_symmetry.space_group_name_H-M   'P 1'
#
loop_
_entity.id
_entity.type
_entity.pdbx_description
1 polymer ?
#
loop_
_entity_poly.entity_id
_entity_poly.type
_entity_poly.pdbx_seq_one_letter_code
_entity_poly.pdbx_strand_id
1 'polypeptide(L)'
;MLVAGATPLPRTISLRNGVELPAVGLGTFRAQGDEARAAVLAALRLGLRHIDTASIYKSGLCARIAVVAYASLGCGDLLSHPAVGSVAQRVGRSPAQVLLRWALQEGCAVIPKSVRPERLADWSEAALLGADWGLGPGEAAELAALEDGHKYCWDPADIA
;
A
#
# COMPACT_ATOMS: atom_id res chain seq x y z
N MET A 1 34.16 -13.55 -10.50
CA MET A 1 35.39 -13.15 -9.79
C MET A 1 34.96 -12.43 -8.52
N LEU A 2 35.20 -13.00 -7.33
CA LEU A 2 34.93 -12.31 -6.06
C LEU A 2 36.04 -11.28 -5.82
N VAL A 3 35.67 -10.06 -5.41
CA VAL A 3 36.65 -9.09 -4.93
C VAL A 3 37.07 -9.52 -3.52
N ALA A 4 38.32 -9.94 -3.37
CA ALA A 4 38.85 -10.33 -2.08
C ALA A 4 38.81 -9.13 -1.11
N GLY A 5 38.17 -9.31 0.06
CA GLY A 5 38.01 -8.27 1.08
C GLY A 5 36.65 -7.56 1.12
N ALA A 6 35.68 -7.94 0.29
CA ALA A 6 34.32 -7.39 0.39
C ALA A 6 33.59 -7.87 1.65
N THR A 7 33.27 -6.96 2.58
CA THR A 7 32.46 -7.23 3.78
C THR A 7 31.04 -7.65 3.39
N PRO A 8 30.46 -8.71 3.99
CA PRO A 8 29.06 -9.08 3.77
C PRO A 8 28.10 -7.95 4.15
N LEU A 9 27.17 -7.61 3.25
CA LEU A 9 26.11 -6.64 3.54
C LEU A 9 25.03 -7.27 4.46
N PRO A 10 24.42 -6.49 5.36
CA PRO A 10 23.37 -6.99 6.24
C PRO A 10 22.08 -7.29 5.48
N ARG A 11 21.25 -8.20 6.03
CA ARG A 11 19.93 -8.55 5.47
C ARG A 11 18.86 -7.48 5.72
N THR A 12 19.07 -6.65 6.72
CA THR A 12 18.19 -5.57 7.15
C THR A 12 18.99 -4.28 7.34
N ILE A 13 18.28 -3.15 7.32
CA ILE A 13 18.80 -1.82 7.60
C ILE A 13 18.13 -1.35 8.90
N SER A 14 18.94 -1.18 9.94
CA SER A 14 18.50 -0.59 11.21
C SER A 14 18.25 0.90 11.05
N LEU A 15 17.00 1.32 11.26
CA LEU A 15 16.64 2.74 11.33
C LEU A 15 17.00 3.33 12.70
N ARG A 16 17.15 4.65 12.80
CA ARG A 16 17.55 5.32 14.06
C ARG A 16 16.58 5.13 15.23
N ASN A 17 15.35 4.73 14.95
CA ASN A 17 14.31 4.40 15.93
C ASN A 17 14.28 2.89 16.29
N GLY A 18 15.26 2.09 15.85
CA GLY A 18 15.35 0.67 16.14
C GLY A 18 14.46 -0.23 15.27
N VAL A 19 13.78 0.33 14.26
CA VAL A 19 13.01 -0.46 13.28
C VAL A 19 13.95 -1.10 12.26
N GLU A 20 13.80 -2.40 12.03
CA GLU A 20 14.55 -3.16 11.02
C GLU A 20 13.77 -3.23 9.70
N LEU A 21 14.29 -2.60 8.65
CA LEU A 21 13.73 -2.71 7.30
C LEU A 21 14.48 -3.79 6.49
N PRO A 22 13.79 -4.69 5.73
CA PRO A 22 14.48 -5.59 4.81
C PRO A 22 15.32 -4.81 3.78
N ALA A 23 16.60 -5.15 3.65
CA ALA A 23 17.53 -4.43 2.77
C ALA A 23 17.24 -4.65 1.27
N VAL A 24 16.45 -5.68 0.93
CA VAL A 24 16.01 -6.00 -0.43
C VAL A 24 14.52 -6.33 -0.41
N GLY A 25 13.78 -5.77 -1.35
CA GLY A 25 12.36 -6.04 -1.60
C GLY A 25 12.08 -6.26 -3.09
N LEU A 26 10.82 -6.56 -3.41
CA LEU A 26 10.31 -6.58 -4.79
C LEU A 26 9.45 -5.34 -5.01
N GLY A 27 9.78 -4.52 -6.01
CA GLY A 27 8.82 -3.56 -6.58
C GLY A 27 8.12 -4.17 -7.78
N THR A 28 6.79 -4.07 -7.85
CA THR A 28 6.01 -4.63 -8.98
C THR A 28 5.77 -3.62 -10.11
N PHE A 29 6.58 -2.55 -10.20
CA PHE A 29 6.44 -1.53 -11.22
C PHE A 29 6.47 -2.16 -12.63
N ARG A 30 5.41 -1.90 -13.40
CA ARG A 30 5.11 -2.45 -14.74
C ARG A 30 4.72 -3.93 -14.85
N ALA A 31 4.76 -4.71 -13.78
CA ALA A 31 4.30 -6.10 -13.83
C ALA A 31 2.76 -6.16 -13.89
N GLN A 32 2.19 -7.04 -14.72
CA GLN A 32 0.74 -7.13 -14.93
C GLN A 32 0.13 -8.48 -14.51
N GLY A 33 -1.13 -8.50 -14.06
CA GLY A 33 -1.95 -9.72 -13.92
C GLY A 33 -1.23 -10.94 -13.32
N ASP A 34 -1.23 -12.05 -14.07
CA ASP A 34 -0.55 -13.29 -13.65
C ASP A 34 0.98 -13.19 -13.63
N GLU A 35 1.61 -12.28 -14.38
CA GLU A 35 3.05 -12.00 -14.28
C GLU A 35 3.38 -11.36 -12.93
N ALA A 36 2.65 -10.32 -12.51
CA ALA A 36 2.80 -9.69 -11.20
C ALA A 36 2.60 -10.72 -10.07
N ARG A 37 1.57 -11.57 -10.19
CA ARG A 37 1.32 -12.67 -9.28
C ARG A 37 2.47 -13.68 -9.26
N ALA A 38 3.00 -14.07 -10.41
CA ALA A 38 4.12 -15.00 -10.52
C ALA A 38 5.41 -14.42 -9.92
N ALA A 39 5.71 -13.15 -10.20
CA ALA A 39 6.85 -12.42 -9.65
C ALA A 39 6.78 -12.34 -8.11
N VAL A 40 5.62 -11.97 -7.56
CA VAL A 40 5.37 -11.99 -6.10
C VAL A 40 5.57 -13.39 -5.53
N LEU A 41 4.96 -14.43 -6.13
CA LEU A 41 5.13 -15.81 -5.67
C LEU A 41 6.58 -16.31 -5.76
N ALA A 42 7.36 -15.87 -6.75
CA ALA A 42 8.78 -16.19 -6.88
C ALA A 42 9.60 -15.48 -5.78
N ALA A 43 9.40 -14.18 -5.59
CA ALA A 43 10.04 -13.39 -4.54
C ALA A 43 9.79 -13.99 -3.14
N LEU A 44 8.57 -14.47 -2.87
CA LEU A 44 8.23 -15.11 -1.60
C LEU A 44 8.98 -16.43 -1.37
N ARG A 45 9.13 -17.26 -2.40
CA ARG A 45 9.94 -18.49 -2.36
C ARG A 45 11.43 -18.19 -2.15
N LEU A 46 11.93 -17.09 -2.70
CA LEU A 46 13.30 -16.59 -2.50
C LEU A 46 13.54 -15.92 -1.13
N GLY A 47 12.49 -15.76 -0.31
CA GLY A 47 12.60 -15.21 1.05
C GLY A 47 12.42 -13.69 1.14
N LEU A 48 12.08 -12.99 0.05
CA LEU A 48 11.75 -11.55 0.08
C LEU A 48 10.42 -11.33 0.82
N ARG A 49 10.35 -10.28 1.65
CA ARG A 49 9.18 -9.99 2.52
C ARG A 49 8.71 -8.53 2.48
N HIS A 50 9.50 -7.64 1.90
CA HIS A 50 9.11 -6.28 1.57
C HIS A 50 8.67 -6.28 0.10
N ILE A 51 7.38 -6.00 -0.16
CA ILE A 51 6.83 -5.96 -1.52
C ILE A 51 6.08 -4.65 -1.69
N ASP A 52 6.57 -3.82 -2.62
CA ASP A 52 5.96 -2.57 -3.05
C ASP A 52 5.06 -2.86 -4.26
N THR A 53 3.74 -2.67 -4.06
CA THR A 53 2.72 -2.95 -5.06
C THR A 53 2.02 -1.67 -5.48
N ALA A 54 2.24 -1.27 -6.74
CA ALA A 54 1.48 -0.20 -7.38
C ALA A 54 0.16 -0.75 -7.95
N SER A 55 -0.96 -0.17 -7.51
CA SER A 55 -2.33 -0.62 -7.80
C SER A 55 -2.73 -1.95 -7.15
N ILE A 56 -4.00 -2.00 -6.72
CA ILE A 56 -4.58 -2.89 -5.71
C ILE A 56 -6.12 -2.88 -5.95
N TYR A 57 -6.93 -3.89 -5.59
CA TYR A 57 -6.83 -4.80 -4.44
C TYR A 57 -7.26 -6.28 -4.67
N LYS A 58 -6.54 -7.22 -4.03
CA LYS A 58 -7.16 -8.39 -3.35
C LYS A 58 -6.21 -8.96 -2.29
N SER A 59 -6.54 -8.77 -1.02
CA SER A 59 -5.82 -9.18 0.20
C SER A 59 -5.85 -10.71 0.45
N GLY A 60 -5.79 -11.53 -0.61
CA GLY A 60 -5.67 -13.00 -0.51
C GLY A 60 -4.23 -13.51 -0.37
N LEU A 61 -3.23 -12.62 -0.44
CA LEU A 61 -1.81 -12.96 -0.49
C LEU A 61 -1.17 -12.96 0.90
N CYS A 62 -1.29 -14.11 1.59
CA CYS A 62 -0.46 -14.58 2.71
C CYS A 62 -0.17 -13.61 3.88
N ALA A 63 -0.57 -14.02 5.09
CA ALA A 63 -0.30 -13.36 6.39
C ALA A 63 1.18 -13.26 6.84
N ARG A 64 2.15 -13.22 5.91
CA ARG A 64 3.60 -13.07 6.15
C ARG A 64 4.24 -12.04 5.22
N ILE A 65 3.46 -11.20 4.57
CA ILE A 65 3.91 -10.18 3.61
C ILE A 65 3.46 -8.81 4.11
N ALA A 66 4.39 -7.84 4.18
CA ALA A 66 4.01 -6.44 4.28
C ALA A 66 3.76 -5.93 2.85
N VAL A 67 2.49 -5.91 2.44
CA VAL A 67 2.05 -5.26 1.19
C VAL A 67 2.09 -3.76 1.41
N VAL A 68 2.77 -3.02 0.55
CA VAL A 68 2.82 -1.56 0.60
C VAL A 68 2.00 -0.99 -0.56
N ALA A 69 0.91 -0.29 -0.23
CA ALA A 69 0.01 0.32 -1.19
C ALA A 69 0.56 1.66 -1.69
N TYR A 70 1.20 1.63 -2.86
CA TYR A 70 1.52 2.82 -3.63
C TYR A 70 0.26 3.38 -4.32
N ALA A 71 0.22 4.69 -4.54
CA ALA A 71 -0.94 5.42 -5.10
C ALA A 71 -2.27 5.18 -4.34
N SER A 72 -2.20 4.95 -3.03
CA SER A 72 -3.31 4.59 -2.12
C SER A 72 -4.52 5.55 -2.06
N LEU A 73 -4.47 6.68 -2.77
CA LEU A 73 -5.56 7.66 -2.92
C LEU A 73 -6.11 7.73 -4.36
N GLY A 74 -5.81 6.73 -5.21
CA GLY A 74 -6.20 6.70 -6.62
C GLY A 74 -5.68 7.92 -7.39
N CYS A 75 -4.40 8.29 -7.18
CA CYS A 75 -3.79 9.53 -7.66
C CYS A 75 -4.50 10.86 -7.30
N GLY A 76 -5.58 10.81 -6.52
CA GLY A 76 -6.43 11.93 -6.14
C GLY A 76 -7.89 11.75 -6.56
N ASP A 77 -8.19 10.88 -7.52
CA ASP A 77 -9.51 10.75 -8.13
C ASP A 77 -10.54 10.17 -7.16
N LEU A 78 -10.12 9.14 -6.40
CA LEU A 78 -10.94 8.51 -5.35
C LEU A 78 -11.34 9.48 -4.22
N LEU A 79 -10.63 10.59 -4.03
CA LEU A 79 -10.99 11.60 -3.01
C LEU A 79 -12.33 12.30 -3.31
N SER A 80 -12.75 12.29 -4.57
CA SER A 80 -14.02 12.89 -5.03
C SER A 80 -15.11 11.85 -5.30
N HIS A 81 -14.83 10.55 -5.12
CA HIS A 81 -15.78 9.49 -5.47
C HIS A 81 -17.01 9.50 -4.53
N PRO A 82 -18.25 9.47 -5.05
CA PRO A 82 -19.46 9.64 -4.22
C PRO A 82 -19.58 8.67 -3.05
N ALA A 83 -19.25 7.39 -3.24
CA ALA A 83 -19.28 6.39 -2.17
C ALA A 83 -18.22 6.67 -1.08
N VAL A 84 -17.01 7.10 -1.47
CA VAL A 84 -15.95 7.48 -0.52
C VAL A 84 -16.41 8.71 0.28
N GLY A 85 -17.05 9.68 -0.37
CA GLY A 85 -17.68 10.83 0.30
C GLY A 85 -18.80 10.44 1.28
N SER A 86 -19.65 9.48 0.90
CA SER A 86 -20.74 8.95 1.74
C SER A 86 -20.22 8.21 2.99
N VAL A 87 -19.20 7.35 2.81
CA VAL A 87 -18.49 6.70 3.93
C VAL A 87 -17.85 7.77 4.83
N ALA A 88 -17.09 8.71 4.25
CA ALA A 88 -16.41 9.79 4.97
C ALA A 88 -17.35 10.63 5.84
N GLN A 89 -18.54 10.98 5.32
CA GLN A 89 -19.58 11.67 6.08
C GLN A 89 -20.11 10.84 7.24
N ARG A 90 -20.40 9.54 7.04
CA ARG A 90 -20.91 8.66 8.11
C ARG A 90 -19.91 8.45 9.24
N VAL A 91 -18.61 8.34 8.95
CA VAL A 91 -17.58 8.12 9.97
C VAL A 91 -16.95 9.41 10.51
N GLY A 92 -17.33 10.57 9.98
CA GLY A 92 -16.83 11.88 10.41
C GLY A 92 -15.35 12.12 10.12
N ARG A 93 -14.83 11.63 8.99
CA ARG A 93 -13.40 11.69 8.60
C ARG A 93 -13.21 12.22 7.19
N SER A 94 -11.97 12.51 6.79
CA SER A 94 -11.67 12.92 5.42
C SER A 94 -11.76 11.73 4.44
N PRO A 95 -12.08 11.95 3.14
CA PRO A 95 -12.02 10.89 2.12
C PRO A 95 -10.64 10.21 2.05
N ALA A 96 -9.56 10.95 2.30
CA ALA A 96 -8.21 10.40 2.35
C ALA A 96 -8.02 9.48 3.58
N GLN A 97 -8.48 9.90 4.75
CA GLN A 97 -8.44 9.07 5.96
C GLN A 97 -9.21 7.76 5.77
N VAL A 98 -10.40 7.81 5.15
CA VAL A 98 -11.20 6.61 4.83
C VAL A 98 -10.41 5.62 3.96
N LEU A 99 -9.88 6.07 2.83
CA LEU A 99 -9.13 5.21 1.91
C LEU A 99 -7.87 4.61 2.56
N LEU A 100 -7.13 5.42 3.33
CA LEU A 100 -5.90 4.98 4.00
C LEU A 100 -6.20 4.02 5.16
N ARG A 101 -7.22 4.30 5.97
CA ARG A 101 -7.65 3.42 7.07
C ARG A 101 -8.20 2.09 6.55
N TRP A 102 -8.91 2.10 5.42
CA TRP A 102 -9.38 0.87 4.77
C TRP A 102 -8.21 -0.01 4.34
N ALA A 103 -7.23 0.53 3.61
CA ALA A 103 -6.03 -0.22 3.22
C ALA A 103 -5.25 -0.78 4.43
N LEU A 104 -5.16 0.00 5.52
CA LEU A 104 -4.56 -0.45 6.79
C LEU A 104 -5.35 -1.58 7.46
N GLN A 105 -6.68 -1.52 7.45
CA GLN A 105 -7.55 -2.59 7.97
C GLN A 105 -7.50 -3.87 7.11
N GLU A 106 -7.25 -3.75 5.81
CA GLU A 106 -6.96 -4.85 4.87
C GLU A 106 -5.54 -5.43 5.03
N GLY A 107 -4.75 -4.93 5.99
CA GLY A 107 -3.39 -5.41 6.27
C GLY A 107 -2.30 -4.85 5.35
N CYS A 108 -2.59 -3.81 4.56
CA CYS A 108 -1.61 -3.12 3.74
C CYS A 108 -1.02 -1.91 4.50
N ALA A 109 0.31 -1.75 4.45
CA ALA A 109 0.93 -0.47 4.77
C ALA A 109 0.61 0.54 3.65
N VAL A 110 0.58 1.84 3.97
CA VAL A 110 0.25 2.91 3.01
C VAL A 110 1.38 3.94 2.91
N ILE A 111 1.64 4.44 1.69
CA ILE A 111 2.65 5.47 1.43
C ILE A 111 2.08 6.64 0.59
N PRO A 112 1.08 7.39 1.10
CA PRO A 112 0.44 8.46 0.35
C PRO A 112 1.39 9.63 0.08
N LYS A 113 1.40 10.14 -1.16
CA LYS A 113 2.27 11.25 -1.58
C LYS A 113 1.63 12.61 -1.32
N SER A 114 2.29 13.45 -0.52
CA SER A 114 2.00 14.89 -0.40
C SER A 114 3.28 15.69 -0.12
N VAL A 115 3.24 16.98 -0.44
CA VAL A 115 4.24 17.99 -0.03
C VAL A 115 3.62 19.07 0.86
N ARG A 116 2.31 18.97 1.14
CA ARG A 116 1.54 20.01 1.85
C ARG A 116 1.36 19.60 3.32
N PRO A 117 1.83 20.39 4.30
CA PRO A 117 1.85 20.00 5.71
C PRO A 117 0.48 19.64 6.30
N GLU A 118 -0.59 20.32 5.88
CA GLU A 118 -1.95 20.07 6.38
C GLU A 118 -2.48 18.70 5.98
N ARG A 119 -2.09 18.19 4.79
CA ARG A 119 -2.37 16.80 4.39
C ARG A 119 -1.53 15.80 5.19
N LEU A 120 -0.27 16.12 5.47
CA LEU A 120 0.61 15.23 6.25
C LEU A 120 0.13 15.09 7.70
N ALA A 121 -0.47 16.14 8.28
CA ALA A 121 -1.13 16.07 9.58
C ALA A 121 -2.39 15.18 9.52
N ASP A 122 -3.24 15.35 8.51
CA ASP A 122 -4.46 14.55 8.28
C ASP A 122 -4.18 13.05 8.11
N TRP A 123 -2.99 12.70 7.61
CA TRP A 123 -2.55 11.32 7.33
C TRP A 123 -1.47 10.81 8.29
N SER A 124 -1.28 11.49 9.42
CA SER A 124 -0.31 11.09 10.45
C SER A 124 -0.70 9.75 11.10
N GLU A 125 0.28 9.05 11.69
CA GLU A 125 0.02 7.82 12.46
C GLU A 125 -1.03 8.04 13.55
N ALA A 126 -1.00 9.17 14.25
CA ALA A 126 -2.00 9.50 15.26
C ALA A 126 -3.43 9.62 14.68
N ALA A 127 -3.58 10.19 13.48
CA ALA A 127 -4.88 10.32 12.81
C ALA A 127 -5.37 8.98 12.22
N LEU A 128 -4.47 8.20 11.63
CA LEU A 128 -4.81 6.97 10.90
C LEU A 128 -4.80 5.69 11.73
N LEU A 129 -4.07 5.63 12.85
CA LEU A 129 -3.92 4.43 13.69
C LEU A 129 -4.69 4.51 15.02
N GLY A 130 -5.36 5.64 15.30
CA GLY A 130 -6.24 5.81 16.46
C GLY A 130 -7.24 4.66 16.65
N ALA A 131 -7.50 4.31 17.91
CA ALA A 131 -8.48 3.29 18.30
C ALA A 131 -9.89 3.85 18.54
N ASP A 132 -10.04 5.17 18.42
CA ASP A 132 -11.28 5.93 18.59
C ASP A 132 -12.25 5.82 17.39
N TRP A 133 -11.78 5.31 16.25
CA TRP A 133 -12.59 5.16 15.05
C TRP A 133 -12.13 3.99 14.17
N GLY A 134 -12.92 3.65 13.16
CA GLY A 134 -12.57 2.67 12.15
C GLY A 134 -13.71 2.49 11.16
N LEU A 135 -13.49 1.62 10.17
CA LEU A 135 -14.51 1.22 9.21
C LEU A 135 -15.11 -0.11 9.65
N GLY A 136 -16.44 -0.19 9.73
CA GLY A 136 -17.14 -1.44 9.98
C GLY A 136 -17.21 -2.31 8.72
N PRO A 137 -17.79 -3.52 8.83
CA PRO A 137 -17.93 -4.43 7.68
C PRO A 137 -18.75 -3.83 6.54
N GLY A 138 -19.70 -2.94 6.84
CA GLY A 138 -20.53 -2.25 5.85
C GLY A 138 -19.73 -1.23 5.02
N GLU A 139 -19.02 -0.32 5.68
CA GLU A 139 -18.17 0.65 4.98
C GLU A 139 -17.04 -0.04 4.22
N ALA A 140 -16.41 -1.07 4.80
CA ALA A 140 -15.35 -1.82 4.13
C ALA A 140 -15.84 -2.55 2.87
N ALA A 141 -17.04 -3.15 2.90
CA ALA A 141 -17.64 -3.77 1.73
C ALA A 141 -18.01 -2.76 0.64
N GLU A 142 -18.49 -1.57 1.01
CA GLU A 142 -18.80 -0.48 0.07
C GLU A 142 -17.54 0.06 -0.64
N LEU A 143 -16.43 0.19 0.08
CA LEU A 143 -15.13 0.58 -0.49
C LEU A 143 -14.53 -0.53 -1.35
N ALA A 144 -14.66 -1.80 -0.95
CA ALA A 144 -14.22 -2.94 -1.75
C ALA A 144 -15.00 -3.10 -3.07
N ALA A 145 -16.25 -2.64 -3.11
CA ALA A 145 -17.08 -2.62 -4.32
C ALA A 145 -16.65 -1.56 -5.36
N LEU A 146 -15.65 -0.73 -5.06
CA LEU A 146 -15.05 0.23 -6.00
C LEU A 146 -14.02 -0.40 -6.94
N GLU A 147 -13.67 -1.67 -6.75
CA GLU A 147 -12.77 -2.40 -7.65
C GLU A 147 -13.45 -2.66 -9.01
N ASP A 148 -13.06 -1.87 -10.01
CA ASP A 148 -13.50 -1.95 -11.41
C ASP A 148 -12.36 -2.36 -12.37
N GLY A 149 -11.18 -2.68 -11.82
CA GLY A 149 -9.96 -2.97 -12.58
C GLY A 149 -9.15 -1.75 -13.00
N HIS A 150 -9.66 -0.52 -12.83
CA HIS A 150 -9.01 0.71 -13.29
C HIS A 150 -7.62 0.93 -12.66
N LYS A 151 -6.71 1.51 -13.44
CA LYS A 151 -5.35 1.85 -13.00
C LYS A 151 -5.21 3.36 -12.91
N TYR A 152 -5.29 3.86 -11.68
CA TYR A 152 -5.16 5.30 -11.39
C TYR A 152 -3.74 5.82 -11.58
N CYS A 153 -2.72 4.97 -11.39
CA CYS A 153 -1.36 5.28 -11.78
C CYS A 153 -1.10 4.80 -13.21
N TRP A 154 0.12 5.03 -13.70
CA TRP A 154 0.56 4.62 -15.03
C TRP A 154 0.12 3.18 -15.41
N ASP A 155 -0.61 3.08 -16.52
CA ASP A 155 -1.10 1.82 -17.09
C ASP A 155 0.00 1.17 -17.98
N PRO A 156 0.40 -0.08 -17.71
CA PRO A 156 1.41 -0.77 -18.52
C PRO A 156 0.88 -1.35 -19.85
N ALA A 157 -0.42 -1.30 -20.12
CA ALA A 157 -1.04 -1.91 -21.31
C ALA A 157 -0.43 -1.40 -22.64
N ASP A 158 -0.04 -0.13 -22.70
CA ASP A 158 0.46 0.54 -23.90
C ASP A 158 1.99 0.38 -24.15
N ILE A 159 2.68 -0.52 -23.42
CA ILE A 159 4.13 -0.79 -23.59
C ILE A 159 4.45 -2.08 -24.37
N ALA A 160 3.44 -2.73 -24.96
CA ALA A 160 3.60 -3.90 -25.84
C ALA A 160 4.03 -3.54 -27.28
#